data_AF-Q0BE49-F1
#
_entry.id   AF-Q0BE49-F1
#
_cell.length_a   1.000
_cell.length_b   1.000
_cell.length_c   1.000
_cell.angle_alpha   90.00
_cell.angle_beta   90.00
_cell.angle_gamma   90.00
#
_symmetry.space_group_name_H-M   'P 1'
#
loop_
_entity.id
_entity.type
_entity.pdbx_description
1 polymer ?
#
loop_
_entity_poly.entity_id
_entity_poly.type
_entity_poly.pdbx_seq_one_letter_code
_entity_poly.pdbx_strand_id
1 'polypeptide(L)'
;MPAHVHCTDAGDTALPPKASIPYPGTDGYEDLPQFSAKLPLPFRRTIRRQDLHQIVPLADTTIYGMEQRGEFPRRFNLTSRCVVWDLEEVEAWIEARKQSSRSGAITRSNGPDVRLRKRRPVRDVAST
;
A
#
# COMPACT_ATOMS: atom_id res chain seq x y z
N MET A 1 -3.33 -79.94 -2.26
CA MET A 1 -4.73 -79.69 -1.85
C MET A 1 -4.72 -78.64 -0.77
N PRO A 2 -5.36 -77.47 -0.91
CA PRO A 2 -5.74 -76.71 -2.09
C PRO A 2 -4.90 -75.42 -2.25
N ALA A 3 -4.92 -74.87 -3.46
CA ALA A 3 -4.44 -73.55 -3.81
C ALA A 3 -5.42 -72.48 -3.30
N HIS A 4 -4.90 -71.35 -2.81
CA HIS A 4 -5.62 -70.08 -2.88
C HIS A 4 -4.70 -69.08 -3.56
N VAL A 5 -4.98 -68.88 -4.83
CA VAL A 5 -4.52 -67.77 -5.65
C VAL A 5 -5.24 -66.52 -5.16
N HIS A 6 -4.50 -65.52 -4.72
CA HIS A 6 -4.97 -64.14 -4.75
C HIS A 6 -4.00 -63.34 -5.61
N CYS A 7 -4.42 -63.12 -6.85
CA CYS A 7 -3.88 -62.06 -7.69
C CYS A 7 -4.40 -60.73 -7.14
N THR A 8 -3.52 -59.75 -6.98
CA THR A 8 -3.88 -58.35 -7.13
C THR A 8 -2.85 -57.64 -8.00
N ASP A 9 -3.43 -56.82 -8.86
CA ASP A 9 -2.94 -56.29 -10.12
C ASP A 9 -1.97 -55.12 -9.97
N ALA A 10 -1.32 -54.85 -11.10
CA ALA A 10 -0.35 -53.79 -11.35
C ALA A 10 -0.80 -52.40 -10.87
N GLY A 11 0.11 -51.73 -10.16
CA GLY A 11 0.08 -50.28 -9.94
C GLY A 11 1.26 -49.64 -10.68
N ASP A 12 1.07 -49.45 -11.98
CA ASP A 12 1.94 -48.66 -12.85
C ASP A 12 2.22 -47.29 -12.18
N THR A 13 3.50 -46.99 -11.92
CA THR A 13 3.93 -45.70 -11.37
C THR A 13 3.87 -44.68 -12.50
N ALA A 14 2.65 -44.30 -12.86
CA ALA A 14 2.38 -43.21 -13.77
C ALA A 14 2.80 -41.90 -13.10
N LEU A 15 3.67 -41.17 -13.80
CA LEU A 15 4.01 -39.78 -13.55
C LEU A 15 2.76 -38.97 -13.17
N PRO A 16 2.87 -37.97 -12.27
CA PRO A 16 1.73 -37.17 -11.86
C PRO A 16 1.04 -36.63 -13.12
N PRO A 17 -0.26 -36.89 -13.34
CA PRO A 17 -0.95 -36.37 -14.50
C PRO A 17 -0.82 -34.86 -14.44
N LYS A 18 -0.43 -34.27 -15.57
CA LYS A 18 -0.46 -32.82 -15.75
C LYS A 18 -1.88 -32.38 -15.39
N ALA A 19 -2.05 -31.80 -14.21
CA ALA A 19 -3.34 -31.44 -13.68
C ALA A 19 -4.02 -30.53 -14.70
N SER A 20 -4.96 -31.10 -15.45
CA SER A 20 -5.83 -30.36 -16.34
C SER A 20 -6.57 -29.39 -15.44
N ILE A 21 -6.37 -28.08 -15.68
CA ILE A 21 -7.12 -27.03 -15.02
C ILE A 21 -8.61 -27.44 -15.07
N PRO A 22 -9.29 -27.60 -13.92
CA PRO A 22 -10.70 -27.96 -13.88
C PRO A 22 -11.52 -27.06 -14.81
N TYR A 23 -12.43 -27.64 -15.59
CA TYR A 23 -13.25 -26.88 -16.54
C TYR A 23 -14.42 -26.20 -15.82
N PRO A 24 -14.87 -25.00 -16.28
CA PRO A 24 -16.00 -24.30 -15.68
C PRO A 24 -17.26 -25.18 -15.59
N GLY A 25 -17.82 -25.32 -14.38
CA GLY A 25 -18.98 -26.18 -14.11
C GLY A 25 -18.66 -27.58 -13.53
N THR A 26 -17.40 -27.85 -13.20
CA THR A 26 -16.98 -29.05 -12.43
C THR A 26 -16.77 -28.68 -10.96
N ASP A 27 -16.99 -29.62 -10.04
CA ASP A 27 -16.88 -29.38 -8.58
C ASP A 27 -15.51 -28.84 -8.15
N GLY A 28 -14.44 -29.14 -8.90
CA GLY A 28 -13.09 -28.63 -8.65
C GLY A 28 -12.80 -27.24 -9.22
N TYR A 29 -13.73 -26.62 -9.95
CA TYR A 29 -13.55 -25.29 -10.56
C TYR A 29 -13.67 -24.16 -9.53
N GLU A 30 -14.62 -24.27 -8.61
CA GLU A 30 -14.86 -23.26 -7.56
C GLU A 30 -13.73 -23.21 -6.53
N ASP A 31 -13.00 -24.32 -6.36
CA ASP A 31 -11.84 -24.43 -5.48
C ASP A 31 -10.52 -23.95 -6.12
N LEU A 32 -10.52 -23.52 -7.39
CA LEU A 32 -9.34 -22.87 -7.92
C LEU A 32 -9.09 -21.55 -7.16
N PRO A 33 -7.83 -21.26 -6.79
CA PRO A 33 -7.48 -19.92 -6.36
C PRO A 33 -7.71 -18.96 -7.54
N GLN A 34 -8.90 -18.34 -7.59
CA GLN A 34 -9.37 -17.55 -8.75
C GLN A 34 -8.40 -16.44 -9.12
N PHE A 35 -7.60 -15.97 -8.17
CA PHE A 35 -6.46 -15.11 -8.42
C PHE A 35 -5.39 -15.49 -7.40
N SER A 36 -4.12 -15.49 -7.79
CA SER A 36 -3.01 -15.44 -6.84
C SER A 36 -3.16 -14.14 -6.04
N ALA A 37 -3.95 -14.19 -4.97
CA ALA A 37 -4.48 -13.00 -4.34
C ALA A 37 -3.37 -12.18 -3.66
N LYS A 38 -2.23 -12.80 -3.37
CA LYS A 38 -1.11 -12.20 -2.64
C LYS A 38 0.21 -12.92 -2.89
N LEU A 39 0.64 -13.01 -4.14
CA LEU A 39 2.09 -13.01 -4.36
C LEU A 39 2.43 -11.57 -4.69
N PRO A 40 2.88 -10.76 -3.71
CA PRO A 40 3.57 -9.52 -4.03
C PRO A 40 4.67 -9.95 -4.97
N LEU A 41 4.57 -9.51 -6.23
CA LEU A 41 5.66 -9.73 -7.14
C LEU A 41 6.91 -9.14 -6.45
N PRO A 42 8.07 -9.80 -6.52
CA PRO A 42 9.26 -9.39 -5.77
C PRO A 42 9.80 -8.01 -6.19
N PHE A 43 9.14 -7.33 -7.14
CA PHE A 43 9.44 -5.96 -7.47
C PHE A 43 8.73 -5.00 -6.53
N ARG A 44 9.51 -4.05 -6.01
CA ARG A 44 9.01 -2.93 -5.21
C ARG A 44 7.92 -2.23 -5.99
N ARG A 45 6.73 -2.12 -5.39
CA ARG A 45 5.59 -1.50 -6.05
C ARG A 45 5.85 -0.01 -6.17
N THR A 46 5.78 0.51 -7.38
CA THR A 46 6.00 1.94 -7.63
C THR A 46 4.69 2.65 -7.95
N ILE A 47 4.51 3.86 -7.43
CA ILE A 47 3.27 4.63 -7.57
C ILE A 47 3.49 5.92 -8.37
N ARG A 48 2.51 6.25 -9.23
CA ARG A 48 2.47 7.51 -9.98
C ARG A 48 1.74 8.58 -9.18
N ARG A 49 1.82 9.84 -9.64
CA ARG A 49 1.21 11.01 -8.98
C ARG A 49 -0.26 10.80 -8.58
N GLN A 50 -1.07 10.21 -9.46
CA GLN A 50 -2.49 9.99 -9.19
C GLN A 50 -2.73 8.97 -8.07
N ASP A 51 -1.92 7.92 -7.99
CA ASP A 51 -1.99 6.93 -6.92
C ASP A 51 -1.42 7.50 -5.62
N LEU A 52 -0.34 8.28 -5.72
CA LEU A 52 0.25 8.96 -4.57
C LEU A 52 -0.76 9.88 -3.88
N HIS A 53 -1.51 10.68 -4.65
CA HIS A 53 -2.51 11.59 -4.11
C HIS A 53 -3.68 10.87 -3.41
N GLN A 54 -3.98 9.63 -3.77
CA GLN A 54 -4.99 8.82 -3.08
C GLN A 54 -4.52 8.38 -1.68
N ILE A 55 -3.22 8.15 -1.53
CA ILE A 55 -2.62 7.69 -0.26
C ILE A 55 -2.26 8.89 0.62
N VAL A 56 -1.62 9.90 0.03
CA VAL A 56 -1.15 11.11 0.67
C VAL A 56 -1.99 12.28 0.14
N PRO A 57 -3.04 12.70 0.87
CA PRO A 57 -3.91 13.81 0.45
C PRO A 57 -3.23 15.16 0.69
N LEU A 58 -2.05 15.37 0.10
CA LEU A 58 -1.30 16.62 0.10
C LEU A 58 -1.23 17.16 -1.33
N ALA A 59 -1.22 18.49 -1.44
CA ALA A 59 -1.01 19.14 -2.72
C ALA A 59 0.40 18.87 -3.26
N ASP A 60 0.53 18.74 -4.58
CA ASP A 60 1.80 18.50 -5.27
C ASP A 60 2.87 19.53 -4.88
N THR A 61 2.50 20.81 -4.77
CA THR A 61 3.41 21.89 -4.36
C THR A 61 3.94 21.70 -2.94
N THR A 62 3.12 21.18 -2.04
CA THR A 62 3.54 20.82 -0.69
C THR A 62 4.51 19.66 -0.73
N ILE A 63 4.23 18.63 -1.53
CA ILE A 63 5.12 17.47 -1.71
C ILE A 63 6.48 17.92 -2.24
N TYR A 64 6.51 18.77 -3.27
CA TYR A 64 7.77 19.35 -3.78
C TYR A 64 8.50 20.15 -2.69
N GLY A 65 7.79 20.97 -1.91
CA GLY A 65 8.39 21.71 -0.81
C GLY A 65 8.99 20.80 0.27
N MET A 66 8.33 19.68 0.57
CA MET A 66 8.82 18.68 1.54
C MET A 66 10.01 17.89 1.00
N GLU A 67 9.99 17.51 -0.28
CA GLU A 67 11.10 16.87 -0.98
C GLU A 67 12.37 17.74 -0.91
N GLN A 68 12.25 19.05 -1.17
CA GLN A 68 13.37 19.99 -1.08
C GLN A 68 13.94 20.11 0.34
N ARG A 69 13.11 19.95 1.38
CA ARG A 69 13.56 19.90 2.78
C ARG A 69 14.11 18.53 3.19
N GLY A 70 14.03 17.52 2.33
CA GLY A 70 14.39 16.13 2.66
C GLY A 70 13.40 15.45 3.61
N GLU A 71 12.21 16.01 3.77
CA GLU A 71 11.17 15.47 4.66
C GLU A 71 10.30 14.41 3.98
N PHE A 72 10.33 14.31 2.65
CA PHE A 72 9.50 13.40 1.85
C PHE A 72 10.37 12.48 0.99
N PRO A 73 9.94 11.23 0.71
CA PRO A 73 10.67 10.30 -0.15
C PRO A 73 11.11 10.90 -1.49
N ARG A 74 12.35 10.60 -1.89
CA ARG A 74 12.94 11.19 -3.09
C ARG A 74 12.32 10.55 -4.33
N ARG A 75 11.82 11.38 -5.25
CA ARG A 75 11.30 10.90 -6.54
C ARG A 75 12.44 10.43 -7.44
N PHE A 76 12.14 9.46 -8.30
CA PHE A 76 13.03 9.05 -9.38
C PHE A 76 12.27 9.01 -10.72
N ASN A 77 13.02 9.19 -11.80
CA ASN A 77 12.46 9.23 -13.15
C ASN A 77 12.63 7.85 -13.79
N LEU A 78 11.51 7.21 -14.15
CA LEU A 78 11.53 6.01 -14.98
C LEU A 78 11.82 6.38 -16.45
N THR A 79 11.26 7.52 -16.90
CA THR A 79 11.51 8.12 -18.22
C THR A 79 11.47 9.64 -18.10
N SER A 80 11.77 10.37 -19.19
CA SER A 80 11.81 11.85 -19.21
C SER A 80 10.53 12.54 -18.70
N ARG A 81 9.37 11.88 -18.77
CA ARG A 81 8.07 12.39 -18.30
C ARG A 81 7.45 11.56 -17.17
N CYS A 82 8.04 10.42 -16.83
CA CYS A 82 7.47 9.49 -15.85
C CYS A 82 8.25 9.59 -14.54
N VAL A 83 7.77 10.46 -13.66
CA VAL A 83 8.21 10.58 -12.26
C VAL A 83 7.42 9.59 -11.41
N VAL A 84 8.13 8.86 -10.57
CA VAL A 84 7.57 7.76 -9.79
C VAL A 84 8.15 7.77 -8.37
N TRP A 85 7.38 7.25 -7.42
CA TRP A 85 7.78 7.02 -6.03
C TRP A 85 7.73 5.53 -5.70
N ASP A 86 8.57 5.09 -4.76
CA ASP A 86 8.47 3.76 -4.18
C ASP A 86 7.33 3.74 -3.14
N LEU A 87 6.44 2.75 -3.21
CA LEU A 87 5.34 2.61 -2.27
C LEU A 87 5.85 2.36 -0.86
N GLU A 88 6.88 1.52 -0.69
CA GLU A 88 7.39 1.16 0.63
C GLU A 88 7.96 2.38 1.36
N GLU A 89 8.68 3.24 0.63
CA GLU A 89 9.22 4.48 1.20
C GLU A 89 8.12 5.45 1.61
N VAL A 90 7.04 5.54 0.80
CA VAL A 90 5.89 6.39 1.10
C VAL A 90 5.13 5.86 2.31
N GLU A 91 4.91 4.55 2.40
CA GLU A 91 4.27 3.91 3.56
C GLU A 91 5.11 4.09 4.83
N ALA A 92 6.42 3.84 4.77
CA ALA A 92 7.34 4.05 5.88
C ALA A 92 7.33 5.53 6.35
N TRP A 93 7.27 6.47 5.41
CA TRP A 93 7.14 7.89 5.73
C TRP A 93 5.82 8.22 6.45
N ILE A 94 4.70 7.65 6.00
CA ILE A 94 3.39 7.82 6.66
C ILE A 94 3.44 7.28 8.08
N GLU A 95 4.01 6.09 8.28
CA GLU A 95 4.15 5.49 9.61
C GLU A 95 5.06 6.31 10.53
N ALA A 96 6.18 6.85 10.01
CA ALA A 96 7.03 7.77 10.75
C ALA A 96 6.28 9.05 11.17
N ARG A 97 5.43 9.61 10.29
CA ARG A 97 4.59 10.79 10.60
C ARG A 97 3.51 10.46 11.61
N LYS A 98 2.86 9.30 11.50
CA LYS A 98 1.93 8.80 12.52
C LYS A 98 2.63 8.72 13.89
N GLN A 99 3.80 8.09 13.96
CA GLN A 99 4.54 7.97 15.22
C GLN A 99 4.94 9.34 15.78
N SER A 100 5.40 10.26 14.93
CA SER A 100 5.75 11.63 15.31
C SER A 100 4.53 12.43 15.81
N SER A 101 3.36 12.21 15.21
CA SER A 101 2.12 12.85 15.65
C SER A 101 1.62 12.30 17.00
N ARG A 102 1.78 10.99 17.22
CA ARG A 102 1.39 10.32 18.48
C ARG A 102 2.30 10.68 19.64
N SER A 103 3.60 10.86 19.36
CA SER A 103 4.60 11.27 20.35
C SER A 103 4.60 12.79 20.62
N GLY A 104 3.74 13.55 19.95
CA GLY A 104 3.62 15.01 20.15
C GLY A 104 4.78 15.82 19.58
N ALA A 105 5.69 15.20 18.82
CA ALA A 105 6.83 15.87 18.18
C ALA A 105 6.41 16.84 17.07
N ILE A 106 5.21 16.66 16.50
CA ILE A 106 4.63 17.57 15.52
C ILE A 106 3.65 18.49 16.24
N THR A 107 4.06 19.74 16.46
CA THR A 107 3.18 20.79 16.99
C THR A 107 2.06 21.02 15.99
N ARG A 108 0.81 20.82 16.41
CA ARG A 108 -0.35 21.25 15.61
C ARG A 108 -0.26 22.77 15.46
N SER A 109 -0.52 23.28 14.26
CA SER A 109 -0.65 24.73 14.10
C SER A 109 -1.77 25.20 15.01
N ASN A 110 -1.45 26.06 15.98
CA ASN A 110 -2.47 26.72 16.78
C ASN A 110 -3.40 27.49 15.83
N GLY A 111 -4.70 27.44 16.11
CA GLY A 111 -5.67 28.21 15.34
C GLY A 111 -5.27 29.69 15.30
N PRO A 112 -5.70 30.43 14.25
CA PRO A 112 -5.34 31.83 14.11
C PRO A 112 -5.84 32.61 15.33
N ASP A 113 -4.91 33.19 16.09
CA ASP A 113 -5.26 34.00 17.26
C ASP A 113 -6.09 35.21 16.80
N VAL A 114 -7.34 35.26 17.26
CA VAL A 114 -8.32 36.27 16.90
C VAL A 114 -7.87 37.66 17.38
N ARG A 115 -7.07 37.74 18.44
CA ARG A 115 -6.56 39.00 18.99
C ARG A 115 -5.51 39.66 18.09
N LEU A 116 -4.85 38.89 17.23
CA LEU A 116 -3.88 39.39 16.25
C LEU A 116 -4.55 39.98 14.98
N ARG A 117 -5.89 40.00 14.90
CA ARG A 117 -6.61 40.48 13.72
C ARG A 117 -6.57 42.02 13.63
N LYS A 118 -5.91 42.53 12.58
CA LYS A 118 -5.83 43.97 12.29
C LYS A 118 -7.18 44.63 11.98
N ARG A 119 -8.09 43.95 11.27
CA ARG A 119 -9.36 44.55 10.79
C ARG A 119 -10.54 44.45 11.77
N ARG A 120 -10.53 43.48 12.70
CA ARG A 120 -11.58 43.31 13.73
C ARG A 120 -10.95 42.89 15.06
N PRO A 121 -10.33 43.83 15.79
CA PRO A 121 -9.76 43.55 17.10
C PRO A 121 -10.86 43.19 18.09
N VAL A 122 -10.58 42.24 18.98
CA VAL A 122 -11.46 41.94 20.12
C VAL A 122 -11.30 43.07 21.13
N ARG A 123 -12.40 43.62 21.62
CA ARG A 123 -12.37 44.56 22.75
C ARG A 123 -12.01 43.80 24.01
N ASP A 124 -10.89 44.15 24.63
CA ASP A 124 -10.55 43.65 25.95
C ASP A 124 -11.47 44.33 26.97
N VAL A 125 -12.20 43.54 27.76
CA VAL A 125 -13.14 44.02 28.80
C VAL A 125 -12.42 44.69 29.99
N ALA A 126 -11.09 44.76 29.94
CA ALA A 126 -10.23 45.30 30.99
C ALA A 126 -9.87 46.79 30.81
N SER A 127 -10.53 47.53 29.91
CA SER A 127 -10.39 48.98 29.83
C SER A 127 -11.77 49.62 29.90
N THR A 128 -12.02 50.14 31.10
CA THR A 128 -13.13 50.99 31.57
C THR A 128 -13.63 51.99 30.53
#